data_AF-A0A969IJW0-F1
#
_entry.id   AF-A0A969IJW0-F1
#
_cell.length_a   1.000
_cell.length_b   1.000
_cell.length_c   1.000
_cell.angle_alpha   90.00
_cell.angle_beta   90.00
_cell.angle_gamma   90.00
#
_symmetry.space_group_name_H-M   'P 1'
#
loop_
_entity.id
_entity.type
_entity.pdbx_description
1 polymer ?
#
loop_
_entity_poly.entity_id
_entity_poly.type
_entity_poly.pdbx_seq_one_letter_code
_entity_poly.pdbx_strand_id
1 'polypeptide(L)' 'MPTTLRPRRSMLYMPGSNARAIEKGRSLAADAIIFDIEDAVAPEAKALARGQIATAIAAGGYG' A
#
# COMPACT_ATOMS: atom_id res chain seq x y z
N MET A 1 -17.89 21.77 -0.20
CA MET A 1 -16.80 21.24 -1.05
C MET A 1 -17.37 20.11 -1.87
N PRO A 2 -17.34 20.15 -3.22
CA PRO A 2 -17.84 19.04 -4.01
C PRO A 2 -16.95 17.82 -3.73
N THR A 3 -17.57 16.72 -3.34
CA THR A 3 -16.88 15.46 -3.07
C THR A 3 -16.36 14.94 -4.39
N THR A 4 -15.04 15.02 -4.62
CA THR A 4 -14.42 14.39 -5.80
C THR A 4 -14.69 12.89 -5.72
N LEU A 5 -15.36 12.35 -6.73
CA LEU A 5 -15.76 10.95 -6.75
C LEU A 5 -14.50 10.11 -6.97
N ARG A 6 -14.08 9.35 -5.94
CA ARG A 6 -12.95 8.42 -6.01
C ARG A 6 -13.50 7.00 -6.11
N PRO A 7 -13.39 6.33 -7.29
CA PRO A 7 -13.78 4.94 -7.43
C PRO A 7 -13.07 4.05 -6.41
N ARG A 8 -13.76 3.03 -5.91
CA ARG A 8 -13.24 2.00 -4.99
C ARG A 8 -13.77 0.62 -5.38
N ARG A 9 -13.74 0.33 -6.69
CA ARG A 9 -14.25 -0.93 -7.26
C ARG A 9 -13.30 -2.10 -6.96
N SER A 10 -12.02 -1.79 -6.77
CA SER A 10 -10.98 -2.76 -6.39
C SER A 10 -10.08 -2.18 -5.30
N MET A 11 -9.80 -3.00 -4.28
CA MET A 11 -8.90 -2.66 -3.18
C MET A 11 -7.86 -3.78 -3.06
N LEU A 12 -6.62 -3.49 -3.44
CA LEU A 12 -5.55 -4.49 -3.42
C LEU A 12 -4.79 -4.40 -2.10
N TYR A 13 -4.87 -5.47 -1.31
CA TYR A 13 -4.12 -5.62 -0.06
C TYR A 13 -2.72 -6.17 -0.36
N MET A 14 -1.69 -5.54 0.21
CA MET A 14 -0.31 -5.96 0.07
C MET A 14 0.41 -5.87 1.42
N PRO A 15 1.14 -6.92 1.84
CA PRO A 15 1.89 -6.87 3.09
C PRO A 15 2.98 -5.82 3.02
N GLY A 16 3.00 -4.93 4.01
CA GLY A 16 3.95 -3.82 4.11
C GLY A 16 5.41 -4.26 4.22
N SER A 17 5.66 -5.52 4.59
CA SER A 17 7.00 -6.13 4.68
C SER A 17 7.56 -6.62 3.34
N ASN A 18 6.78 -6.56 2.25
CA ASN A 18 7.19 -7.03 0.92
C ASN A 18 7.44 -5.87 -0.03
N ALA A 19 8.68 -5.39 -0.07
CA ALA A 19 9.10 -4.28 -0.92
C ALA A 19 8.79 -4.49 -2.42
N ARG A 20 8.92 -5.71 -2.93
CA ARG A 20 8.61 -6.04 -4.33
C ARG A 20 7.12 -5.87 -4.64
N ALA A 21 6.26 -6.27 -3.71
CA ALA A 21 4.81 -6.08 -3.86
C ALA A 21 4.45 -4.59 -3.86
N ILE A 22 5.03 -3.83 -2.91
CA ILE A 22 4.84 -2.38 -2.80
C ILE A 22 5.23 -1.67 -4.10
N GLU A 23 6.42 -1.97 -4.65
CA GLU A 23 6.89 -1.39 -5.91
C GLU A 23 5.95 -1.72 -7.08
N LYS A 24 5.59 -3.00 -7.22
CA LYS A 24 4.67 -3.47 -8.27
C LYS A 24 3.29 -2.81 -8.16
N GLY A 25 2.83 -2.51 -6.95
CA GLY A 25 1.53 -1.87 -6.69
C GLY A 25 1.31 -0.57 -7.44
N ARG A 26 2.39 0.18 -7.76
CA ARG A 26 2.32 1.45 -8.50
C ARG A 26 1.76 1.31 -9.91
N SER A 27 1.98 0.16 -10.55
CA SER A 27 1.60 -0.07 -11.94
C SER A 27 0.36 -0.94 -12.12
N LEU A 28 -0.26 -1.40 -11.02
CA LEU A 28 -1.42 -2.29 -11.09
C LEU A 28 -2.71 -1.48 -11.22
N ALA A 29 -3.66 -2.02 -11.99
CA ALA A 29 -4.98 -1.41 -12.20
C ALA A 29 -5.91 -1.64 -11.00
N ALA A 30 -5.52 -1.14 -9.83
CA ALA A 30 -6.33 -1.11 -8.62
C ALA A 30 -6.82 0.32 -8.34
N ASP A 31 -8.09 0.46 -7.98
CA ASP A 31 -8.64 1.77 -7.61
C ASP A 31 -8.07 2.26 -6.26
N ALA A 32 -7.75 1.32 -5.36
CA ALA A 32 -7.08 1.60 -4.10
C ALA A 32 -6.06 0.51 -3.74
N ILE A 33 -4.99 0.94 -3.08
CA ILE A 33 -3.95 0.08 -2.52
C ILE A 33 -4.03 0.18 -0.99
N ILE A 34 -4.03 -0.97 -0.31
CA ILE A 34 -3.93 -1.06 1.15
C ILE A 34 -2.61 -1.73 1.48
N PHE A 35 -1.71 -0.96 2.13
CA PHE A 35 -0.54 -1.55 2.75
C PHE A 35 -0.90 -2.11 4.11
N ASP A 36 -0.77 -3.41 4.26
CA ASP A 36 -1.12 -4.13 5.48
C ASP A 36 0.06 -4.18 6.47
N ILE A 37 -0.25 -4.00 7.75
CA ILE A 37 0.67 -4.13 8.89
C ILE A 37 0.12 -5.08 9.96
N GLU A 38 -1.03 -5.69 9.72
CA GLU A 38 -1.76 -6.55 10.63
C GLU A 38 -1.46 -8.02 10.30
N ASP A 39 -2.43 -8.76 9.78
CA ASP A 39 -2.40 -10.22 9.70
C ASP A 39 -1.46 -10.74 8.61
N ALA A 40 -1.23 -9.98 7.53
CA ALA A 40 -0.30 -10.39 6.49
C ALA A 40 1.17 -10.12 6.85
N VAL A 41 1.47 -9.60 8.04
CA VAL A 41 2.83 -9.24 8.48
C VAL A 41 3.17 -9.93 9.79
N ALA A 42 4.20 -10.79 9.75
CA ALA A 42 4.75 -11.42 10.94
C ALA A 42 5.16 -10.38 12.00
N PRO A 43 4.96 -10.65 13.31
CA PRO A 43 5.19 -9.67 14.38
C PRO A 43 6.57 -8.98 14.31
N GLU A 44 7.62 -9.73 14.05
CA GLU A 44 9.00 -9.28 13.92
C GLU A 44 9.23 -8.38 12.70
N ALA A 45 8.41 -8.53 11.65
CA ALA A 45 8.50 -7.75 10.42
C ALA A 45 7.72 -6.43 10.48
N LYS A 46 6.93 -6.18 11.54
CA LYS A 46 6.09 -4.97 11.64
C LYS A 46 6.89 -3.67 11.64
N ALA A 47 8.07 -3.67 12.25
CA ALA A 47 8.95 -2.49 12.24
C ALA A 47 9.49 -2.20 10.83
N LEU A 48 9.94 -3.25 10.13
CA LEU A 48 10.39 -3.16 8.73
C LEU A 48 9.25 -2.67 7.82
N ALA A 49 8.06 -3.25 7.97
CA ALA A 49 6.90 -2.91 7.16
C ALA A 49 6.55 -1.42 7.26
N ARG A 50 6.54 -0.85 8.47
CA ARG A 50 6.32 0.59 8.67
C ARG A 50 7.36 1.44 7.94
N GLY A 51 8.63 1.08 8.02
CA GLY A 51 9.71 1.80 7.33
C GLY A 51 9.60 1.74 5.81
N GLN A 52 9.29 0.57 5.27
CA GLN A 52 9.08 0.38 3.83
C GLN A 52 7.87 1.16 3.32
N ILE A 53 6.74 1.11 4.03
CA ILE A 53 5.54 1.89 3.68
C ILE A 53 5.83 3.39 3.71
N ALA A 54 6.47 3.89 4.78
CA ALA A 54 6.81 5.31 4.89
C ALA A 54 7.69 5.79 3.73
N THR A 55 8.69 4.98 3.37
CA THR A 55 9.58 5.25 2.24
C THR A 55 8.81 5.26 0.91
N ALA A 56 7.92 4.28 0.70
CA ALA A 56 7.13 4.17 -0.51
C ALA A 56 6.13 5.32 -0.69
N ILE A 57 5.46 5.76 0.39
CA ILE A 57 4.56 6.91 0.38
C ILE A 57 5.33 8.19 0.08
N ALA A 58 6.48 8.40 0.73
CA ALA A 58 7.33 9.56 0.50
C ALA A 58 7.84 9.64 -0.96
N ALA A 59 8.13 8.50 -1.57
CA ALA A 59 8.53 8.40 -2.97
C ALA A 59 7.37 8.64 -3.98
N GLY A 60 6.12 8.75 -3.52
CA GLY A 60 4.96 9.02 -4.37
C GLY A 60 4.63 7.90 -5.36
N GLY A 61 3.90 8.21 -6.44
CA GLY A 61 3.58 7.25 -7.52
C GLY A 61 2.41 6.30 -7.23
N TYR A 62 1.60 6.60 -6.22
CA TYR A 62 0.31 5.97 -5.97
C TYR A 62 -0.79 7.03 -6.09
N GLY A 63 -1.84 6.74 -6.87
CA GLY A 63 -2.87 7.72 -7.23
C GLY A 63 -2.37 8.74 -8.24
#